data_AF-A0A2E6SS18-F1
#
_entry.id   AF-A0A2E6SS18-F1
#
_cell.length_a   1.000
_cell.length_b   1.000
_cell.length_c   1.000
_cell.angle_alpha   90.00
_cell.angle_beta   90.00
_cell.angle_gamma   90.00
#
_symmetry.space_group_name_H-M   'P 1'
#
loop_
_entity.id
_entity.type
_entity.pdbx_description
1 polymer ?
#
loop_
_entity_poly.entity_id
_entity_poly.type
_entity_poly.pdbx_seq_one_letter_code
_entity_poly.pdbx_strand_id
1 'polypeptide(L)'
;MMRFISRIGWLFFLIITIVFLAGFVTHNHTQIALQFWPAQATAEGEVWVFVLGAFGLGMVIGAMIFWLHGLRLKARLWSSTRQIAELNARIEASAQSDDDNSLPERYG
;
A
#
# COMPACT_ATOMS: atom_id res chain seq x y z
N MET A 1 12.39 8.46 15.79
CA MET A 1 13.20 9.21 14.80
C MET A 1 13.05 8.73 13.36
N MET A 2 13.18 7.42 13.05
CA MET A 2 13.17 6.91 11.66
C MET A 2 11.92 7.27 10.83
N ARG A 3 10.73 7.30 11.44
CA ARG A 3 9.47 7.67 10.75
C ARG A 3 9.40 9.16 10.38
N PHE A 4 10.08 10.03 11.12
CA PHE A 4 10.13 11.47 10.84
C PHE A 4 11.09 11.78 9.69
N ILE A 5 12.29 11.19 9.70
CA ILE A 5 13.24 11.28 8.58
C ILE A 5 12.60 10.80 7.28
N SER A 6 11.88 9.67 7.34
CA SER A 6 11.23 9.10 6.16
C SER A 6 10.10 10.00 5.62
N ARG A 7 9.32 10.65 6.50
CA ARG A 7 8.30 11.64 6.10
C ARG A 7 8.90 12.90 5.49
N ILE A 8 9.98 13.42 6.07
CA ILE A 8 10.68 14.61 5.55
C ILE A 8 11.32 14.31 4.19
N GLY A 9 11.96 13.15 4.05
CA GLY A 9 12.51 12.71 2.77
C GLY A 9 11.43 12.56 1.70
N TRP A 10 10.27 12.00 2.05
CA TRP A 10 9.13 11.91 1.14
C TRP A 10 8.61 13.28 0.71
N LEU A 11 8.51 14.23 1.65
CA LEU A 11 8.04 15.59 1.39
C LEU A 11 9.03 16.35 0.50
N PHE A 12 10.33 16.19 0.72
CA PHE A 12 11.39 16.74 -0.12
C PHE A 12 11.35 16.16 -1.54
N PHE A 13 11.20 14.84 -1.67
CA PHE A 13 11.04 14.17 -2.97
C PHE A 13 9.81 14.69 -3.73
N LEU A 14 8.69 14.89 -3.02
CA LEU A 14 7.46 15.43 -3.59
C LEU A 14 7.66 16.87 -4.10
N ILE A 15 8.31 17.73 -3.31
CA ILE A 15 8.63 19.11 -3.73
C ILE A 15 9.52 19.09 -4.97
N ILE A 16 10.60 18.31 -4.98
CA ILE A 16 11.49 18.20 -6.15
C ILE A 16 10.72 17.76 -7.38
N THR A 17 9.85 16.76 -7.24
CA THR A 17 9.04 16.23 -8.34
C THR A 17 8.11 17.31 -8.89
N ILE A 18 7.44 18.09 -8.03
CA ILE A 18 6.57 19.19 -8.46
C ILE A 18 7.36 20.27 -9.21
N VAL A 19 8.51 20.69 -8.67
CA VAL A 19 9.36 21.70 -9.32
C VAL A 19 9.84 21.21 -10.68
N PHE A 20 10.23 19.94 -10.77
CA PHE A 20 10.68 19.35 -12.02
C PHE A 20 9.54 19.25 -13.05
N LEU A 21 8.35 18.82 -12.64
CA LEU A 21 7.16 18.81 -13.50
C LEU A 21 6.80 20.22 -13.97
N ALA A 22 6.83 21.21 -13.10
CA ALA A 22 6.55 22.60 -13.47
C ALA A 22 7.57 23.11 -14.49
N GLY A 23 8.86 22.85 -14.29
CA GLY A 23 9.91 23.20 -15.25
C GLY A 23 9.72 22.50 -16.60
N PHE A 24 9.33 21.22 -16.57
CA PHE A 24 9.04 20.43 -17.76
C PHE A 24 7.87 21.01 -18.55
N VAL A 25 6.73 21.29 -17.89
CA VAL A 25 5.55 21.88 -18.53
C VAL A 25 5.88 23.22 -19.19
N THR A 26 6.61 24.10 -18.51
CA THR A 26 6.95 25.44 -19.02
C THR A 26 7.90 25.43 -20.24
N HIS A 27 8.74 24.40 -20.39
CA HIS A 27 9.69 24.32 -21.49
C HIS A 27 9.22 23.43 -22.65
N ASN A 28 8.27 22.52 -22.42
CA ASN A 28 7.90 21.48 -23.38
C ASN A 28 6.52 21.73 -23.98
N HIS A 29 6.38 22.86 -24.67
CA HIS A 29 5.19 23.25 -25.43
C HIS A 29 5.17 22.69 -26.86
N THR A 30 6.06 21.76 -27.19
CA THR A 30 6.09 21.14 -28.52
C THR A 30 4.79 20.38 -28.77
N GLN A 31 4.16 20.66 -29.91
CA GLN A 31 2.94 19.99 -30.33
C GLN A 31 3.29 18.63 -30.96
N ILE A 32 2.66 17.56 -30.46
CA ILE A 32 2.84 16.20 -30.95
C ILE A 32 1.49 15.53 -31.21
N ALA A 33 1.49 14.57 -32.12
CA ALA A 33 0.35 13.71 -32.40
C ALA A 33 0.67 12.28 -31.95
N LEU A 34 -0.05 11.77 -30.94
CA LEU A 34 0.00 10.38 -30.53
C LEU A 34 -1.00 9.56 -31.36
N GLN A 35 -0.50 8.57 -32.09
CA GLN A 35 -1.33 7.53 -32.69
C GLN A 35 -1.45 6.34 -31.74
N PHE A 36 -2.67 6.05 -31.32
CA PHE A 36 -3.00 4.89 -30.50
C PHE A 36 -3.38 3.71 -31.39
N TRP A 37 -2.46 2.75 -31.47
CA TRP A 37 -2.73 1.46 -32.07
C TRP A 37 -3.36 0.50 -31.05
N PRO A 38 -4.30 -0.38 -31.43
CA PRO A 38 -4.88 -0.62 -32.76
C PRO A 38 -6.06 0.29 -33.11
N ALA A 39 -6.49 1.16 -32.20
CA ALA A 39 -7.70 1.95 -32.34
C ALA A 39 -7.66 3.00 -33.47
N GLN A 40 -6.51 3.21 -34.13
CA GLN A 40 -6.27 4.26 -35.13
C GLN A 40 -6.67 5.66 -34.63
N ALA A 41 -6.75 5.84 -33.31
CA ALA A 41 -7.12 7.11 -32.70
C ALA A 41 -5.88 8.01 -32.65
N THR A 42 -6.04 9.26 -33.05
CA THR A 42 -5.01 10.30 -32.93
C THR A 42 -5.38 11.26 -31.81
N ALA A 43 -4.45 11.52 -30.90
CA ALA A 43 -4.56 12.62 -29.96
C ALA A 43 -3.47 13.64 -30.25
N GLU A 44 -3.88 14.86 -30.50
CA GLU A 44 -2.99 15.99 -30.72
C GLU A 44 -2.95 16.86 -29.47
N GLY A 45 -1.76 17.28 -29.09
CA GLY A 45 -1.58 18.10 -27.91
C GLY A 45 -0.12 18.39 -27.65
N GLU A 46 0.15 19.20 -26.64
CA GLU A 46 1.51 19.46 -26.21
C GLU A 46 2.08 18.23 -25.49
N VAL A 47 3.38 17.96 -25.67
CA VAL A 47 4.08 16.81 -25.07
C VAL A 47 3.78 16.70 -23.57
N TRP A 48 3.78 17.82 -22.86
CA TRP A 48 3.57 17.83 -21.42
C TRP A 48 2.21 17.27 -21.00
N VAL A 49 1.16 17.45 -21.81
CA VAL A 49 -0.19 16.94 -21.50
C VAL A 49 -0.18 15.42 -21.44
N PHE A 50 0.47 14.78 -22.42
CA PHE A 50 0.57 13.32 -22.47
C PHE A 50 1.43 12.77 -21.34
N VAL A 51 2.55 13.43 -21.05
CA VAL A 51 3.46 13.01 -19.96
C VAL A 51 2.78 13.17 -18.60
N LEU A 52 2.15 14.31 -18.31
CA LEU A 52 1.40 14.51 -17.06
C LEU A 52 0.19 13.58 -16.96
N GLY A 53 -0.51 13.37 -18.07
CA GLY A 53 -1.65 12.46 -18.13
C GLY A 53 -1.24 11.02 -17.78
N ALA A 54 -0.19 10.50 -18.42
CA ALA A 54 0.34 9.17 -18.13
C ALA A 54 0.89 9.06 -16.71
N PHE A 55 1.61 10.07 -16.24
CA PHE A 55 2.15 10.11 -14.89
C PHE A 55 1.05 10.12 -13.83
N GLY A 56 0.03 10.96 -14.00
CA GLY A 56 -1.13 11.05 -13.12
C GLY A 56 -1.92 9.74 -13.10
N LEU A 57 -2.16 9.14 -14.28
CA LEU A 57 -2.83 7.84 -14.37
C LEU A 57 -2.04 6.74 -13.66
N GLY A 58 -0.71 6.71 -13.85
CA GLY A 58 0.19 5.79 -13.16
C GLY A 58 0.15 5.96 -11.63
N MET A 59 0.10 7.20 -11.14
CA MET A 59 -0.08 7.47 -9.69
C MET A 59 -1.41 6.96 -9.17
N VAL A 60 -2.52 7.20 -9.87
CA VAL A 60 -3.85 6.72 -9.45
C VAL A 60 -3.88 5.20 -9.40
N ILE A 61 -3.37 4.53 -10.44
CA ILE A 61 -3.29 3.06 -10.49
C ILE A 61 -2.38 2.54 -9.36
N GLY A 62 -1.21 3.13 -9.18
CA GLY A 62 -0.27 2.75 -8.12
C GLY A 62 -0.87 2.90 -6.72
N ALA A 63 -1.58 4.01 -6.47
CA ALA A 63 -2.29 4.25 -5.22
C ALA A 63 -3.40 3.21 -5.00
N MET A 64 -4.16 2.87 -6.04
CA MET A 64 -5.20 1.84 -5.97
C MET A 64 -4.63 0.47 -5.62
N ILE A 65 -3.51 0.07 -6.26
CA ILE A 65 -2.82 -1.20 -5.97
C ILE A 65 -2.31 -1.21 -4.52
N PHE A 66 -1.68 -0.12 -4.08
CA PHE A 66 -1.18 0.01 -2.72
C PHE A 66 -2.31 -0.10 -1.67
N TRP A 67 -3.46 0.52 -1.95
CA TRP A 67 -4.65 0.42 -1.10
C TRP A 67 -5.13 -1.03 -0.99
N LEU A 68 -5.27 -1.73 -2.12
CA LEU A 68 -5.70 -3.13 -2.13
C LEU A 68 -4.74 -4.04 -1.35
N HIS A 69 -3.43 -3.81 -1.46
CA HIS A 69 -2.44 -4.51 -0.65
C HIS A 69 -2.58 -4.22 0.85
N GLY A 70 -2.82 -2.95 1.22
CA GLY A 70 -3.05 -2.56 2.60
C GLY A 70 -4.28 -3.24 3.21
N LEU A 71 -5.38 -3.34 2.46
CA LEU A 71 -6.60 -4.06 2.87
C LEU A 71 -6.33 -5.55 3.08
N ARG A 72 -5.62 -6.20 2.15
CA ARG A 72 -5.23 -7.61 2.29
C ARG A 72 -4.34 -7.85 3.50
N LEU A 73 -3.38 -6.95 3.75
CA LEU A 73 -2.48 -7.07 4.89
C LEU A 73 -3.25 -6.91 6.21
N LYS A 74 -4.19 -5.96 6.28
CA LYS A 74 -5.05 -5.77 7.45
C LYS A 74 -5.95 -6.99 7.71
N ALA A 75 -6.50 -7.59 6.66
CA ALA A 75 -7.28 -8.83 6.80
C ALA A 75 -6.41 -9.99 7.32
N ARG A 76 -5.19 -10.14 6.80
CA ARG A 76 -4.25 -11.18 7.23
C ARG A 76 -3.79 -10.99 8.68
N LEU A 77 -3.56 -9.75 9.09
CA LEU A 77 -3.26 -9.41 10.48
C LEU A 77 -4.41 -9.81 11.40
N TRP A 78 -5.66 -9.51 11.03
CA TRP A 78 -6.84 -9.93 11.79
C TRP A 78 -6.98 -11.45 11.91
N SER A 79 -6.77 -12.19 10.82
CA SER A 79 -6.81 -13.66 10.88
C SER A 79 -5.70 -14.24 11.76
N SER A 80 -4.48 -13.67 11.69
CA SER A 80 -3.37 -14.12 12.52
C SER A 80 -3.56 -13.78 13.99
N THR A 81 -4.11 -12.61 14.33
CA THR A 81 -4.44 -12.27 15.73
C THR A 81 -5.49 -13.23 16.30
N ARG A 82 -6.48 -13.61 15.49
CA ARG A 82 -7.52 -14.56 15.92
C ARG A 82 -6.96 -15.97 16.15
N GLN A 83 -6.06 -16.43 15.30
CA GLN A 83 -5.36 -17.71 15.50
C GLN A 83 -4.50 -17.71 16.76
N ILE A 84 -3.73 -16.64 17.01
CA ILE A 84 -2.92 -16.53 18.23
C ILE A 84 -3.81 -16.57 19.48
N ALA A 85 -4.95 -15.88 19.47
CA ALA A 85 -5.90 -15.89 20.58
C ALA A 85 -6.47 -17.30 20.83
N GLU A 86 -6.80 -18.04 19.78
CA GLU A 86 -7.30 -19.41 19.89
C GLU A 86 -6.23 -20.37 20.40
N LEU A 87 -4.99 -20.26 19.93
CA LEU A 87 -3.87 -21.06 20.42
C LEU A 87 -3.58 -20.78 21.90
N ASN A 88 -3.58 -19.50 22.32
CA ASN A 88 -3.38 -19.15 23.74
C ASN A 88 -4.50 -19.72 24.62
N ALA A 89 -5.77 -19.62 24.20
CA ALA A 89 -6.90 -20.17 24.94
C ALA A 89 -6.81 -21.70 25.10
N ARG A 90 -6.30 -22.40 24.08
CA ARG A 90 -6.06 -23.85 24.15
C ARG A 90 -4.94 -24.20 25.12
N ILE A 91 -3.85 -23.43 25.13
CA ILE A 91 -2.73 -23.60 26.07
C ILE A 91 -3.20 -23.40 27.50
N GLU A 92 -3.97 -22.35 27.77
CA GLU A 92 -4.56 -22.08 29.10
C GLU A 92 -5.51 -23.20 29.52
N ALA A 93 -6.38 -23.68 28.63
CA ALA A 93 -7.28 -24.80 28.92
C ALA A 93 -6.53 -26.10 29.23
N SER A 94 -5.46 -26.42 28.50
CA SER A 94 -4.61 -27.58 28.79
C SER A 94 -3.82 -27.44 30.09
N ALA A 95 -3.33 -26.24 30.40
CA ALA A 95 -2.65 -25.98 31.66
C ALA A 95 -3.61 -26.11 32.87
N GLN A 96 -4.86 -25.66 32.71
CA GLN A 96 -5.90 -25.80 33.73
C GLN A 96 -6.31 -27.27 33.94
N SER A 97 -6.40 -28.07 32.88
CA SER A 97 -6.73 -29.50 33.00
C SER A 97 -5.59 -30.31 33.63
N ASP A 98 -4.33 -29.96 33.35
CA ASP A 98 -3.18 -30.59 34.00
C ASP A 98 -3.10 -30.22 35.50
N ASP A 99 -3.45 -28.98 35.86
CA ASP A 99 -3.53 -28.53 37.25
C ASP A 99 -4.68 -29.23 38.03
N ASP A 100 -5.87 -29.33 37.43
CA ASP A 100 -7.04 -30.02 38.01
C ASP A 100 -6.79 -31.53 38.19
N ASN A 101 -6.10 -32.16 37.22
CA ASN A 101 -5.73 -33.58 37.28
C ASN A 101 -4.53 -33.87 38.21
N SER A 102 -3.87 -32.84 38.75
CA SER A 102 -2.79 -32.96 39.74
C SER A 102 -3.27 -32.85 41.19
N LEU A 103 -4.55 -32.51 41.40
CA LEU A 103 -5.17 -32.51 42.71
C LEU A 103 -5.30 -33.97 43.20
N PRO A 104 -4.82 -34.30 44.42
CA PRO A 104 -4.92 -35.65 44.93
C PRO A 104 -6.40 -36.02 45.02
N GLU A 105 -6.78 -37.18 44.48
CA GLU A 105 -8.12 -37.76 44.59
C GLU A 105 -8.54 -37.78 46.05
N ARG A 106 -9.24 -36.73 46.47
CA ARG A 106 -9.83 -36.63 47.78
C ARG A 106 -11.18 -37.31 47.63
N TYR A 107 -11.29 -38.48 48.26
CA TYR A 107 -12.48 -39.33 48.41
C TYR A 107 -12.62 -40.47 47.37
N GLY A 108 -11.98 -41.59 47.69
CA GLY A 108 -12.38 -42.96 47.36
C GLY A 108 -12.16 -43.83 48.59
#